data_AF-A0A848EVQ7-F1
#
_entry.id   AF-A0A848EVQ7-F1
#
_cell.length_a   1.000
_cell.length_b   1.000
_cell.length_c   1.000
_cell.angle_alpha   90.00
_cell.angle_beta   90.00
_cell.angle_gamma   90.00
#
_symmetry.space_group_name_H-M   'P 1'
#
loop_
_entity.id
_entity.type
_entity.pdbx_description
1 polymer ?
#
loop_
_entity_poly.entity_id
_entity_poly.type
_entity_poly.pdbx_seq_one_letter_code
_entity_poly.pdbx_strand_id
1 'polypeptide(L)'
;MTSKEKELLKSRFQQRWGQAICIQQWAKQGKNGWTQEKAKEFAGIACGYMYAIGDALEASMKQSKATDVVRGWTDEVEEKLGASLEL
;
A
#
# COMPACT_ATOMS: atom_id res chain seq x y z
N MET A 1 20.12 4.05 0.28
CA MET A 1 19.07 4.20 1.30
C MET A 1 19.55 3.58 2.60
N THR A 2 19.44 4.32 3.70
CA THR A 2 19.74 3.86 5.06
C THR A 2 18.59 3.02 5.64
N SER A 3 18.85 2.25 6.69
CA SER A 3 17.80 1.47 7.37
C SER A 3 16.66 2.35 7.90
N LYS A 4 16.98 3.56 8.41
CA LYS A 4 15.97 4.50 8.92
C LYS A 4 15.06 5.03 7.82
N GLU A 5 15.61 5.33 6.65
CA GLU A 5 14.83 5.75 5.48
C GLU A 5 13.91 4.63 5.00
N LYS A 6 14.40 3.39 4.98
CA LYS A 6 13.61 2.20 4.62
C LYS A 6 12.43 1.98 5.57
N GLU A 7 12.66 2.07 6.88
CA GLU A 7 11.59 1.93 7.88
C GLU A 7 10.54 3.04 7.77
N LEU A 8 10.97 4.28 7.53
CA LEU A 8 10.05 5.39 7.28
C LEU A 8 9.22 5.13 6.01
N LEU A 9 9.86 4.67 4.94
CA LEU A 9 9.19 4.35 3.67
C LEU A 9 8.16 3.24 3.87
N LYS A 10 8.53 2.14 4.55
CA LYS A 10 7.65 1.04 4.93
C LYS A 10 6.43 1.56 5.71
N SER A 11 6.66 2.32 6.79
CA SER A 11 5.59 2.85 7.63
C SER A 11 4.59 3.71 6.84
N ARG A 12 5.09 4.63 6.01
CA ARG A 12 4.24 5.50 5.18
C ARG A 12 3.48 4.72 4.11
N PHE A 13 4.11 3.72 3.50
CA PHE A 13 3.47 2.85 2.54
C PHE A 13 2.32 2.05 3.17
N GLN A 14 2.60 1.38 4.29
CA GLN A 14 1.62 0.57 5.01
C GLN A 14 0.42 1.40 5.48
N GLN A 15 0.65 2.63 5.91
CA GLN A 15 -0.43 3.57 6.24
C GLN A 15 -1.35 3.84 5.04
N ARG A 16 -0.78 4.09 3.85
CA ARG A 16 -1.56 4.37 2.63
C ARG A 16 -2.29 3.13 2.11
N TRP A 17 -1.63 1.97 2.13
CA TRP A 17 -2.24 0.70 1.74
C TRP A 17 -3.45 0.38 2.63
N GLY A 18 -3.27 0.48 3.96
CA GLY A 18 -4.35 0.25 4.90
C GLY A 18 -5.48 1.25 4.78
N GLN A 19 -5.17 2.53 4.51
CA GLN A 19 -6.19 3.54 4.24
C GLN A 19 -7.04 3.19 3.02
N ALA A 20 -6.42 2.73 1.93
CA ALA A 20 -7.15 2.34 0.73
C ALA A 20 -8.09 1.15 0.98
N ILE A 21 -7.64 0.14 1.74
CA ILE A 21 -8.48 -0.99 2.16
C ILE A 21 -9.68 -0.51 2.99
N CYS A 22 -9.45 0.33 4.00
CA CYS A 22 -10.52 0.88 4.83
C CYS A 22 -11.55 1.68 4.01
N ILE A 23 -11.08 2.52 3.07
CA ILE A 23 -11.96 3.29 2.19
C ILE A 23 -12.79 2.36 1.29
N GLN A 24 -12.21 1.30 0.74
CA GLN A 24 -12.97 0.30 -0.02
C GLN A 24 -14.05 -0.38 0.82
N GLN A 25 -13.73 -0.79 2.05
CA GLN A 25 -14.71 -1.37 2.95
C GLN A 25 -15.83 -0.38 3.30
N TRP A 26 -15.50 0.89 3.55
CA TRP A 26 -16.50 1.92 3.83
C TRP A 26 -17.39 2.22 2.62
N ALA A 27 -16.82 2.28 1.41
CA ALA A 27 -17.57 2.45 0.18
C ALA A 27 -18.53 1.27 -0.06
N LYS A 28 -18.11 0.03 0.19
CA LYS A 28 -18.98 -1.16 0.12
C LYS A 28 -20.14 -1.10 1.12
N GLN A 29 -19.91 -0.51 2.30
CA GLN A 29 -20.92 -0.36 3.35
C GLN A 29 -21.75 0.93 3.22
N GLY A 30 -21.48 1.79 2.23
CA GLY A 30 -22.13 3.10 2.08
C GLY A 30 -21.85 4.06 3.24
N LYS A 31 -20.74 3.92 3.96
CA LYS A 31 -20.39 4.73 5.13
C LYS A 31 -19.61 5.99 4.77
N ASN A 32 -19.81 7.05 5.56
CA ASN A 32 -18.99 8.27 5.57
C ASN A 32 -18.89 9.00 4.21
N GLY A 33 -19.86 8.82 3.30
CA GLY A 33 -19.88 9.47 1.99
C GLY A 33 -18.83 8.95 0.99
N TRP A 34 -18.22 7.80 1.26
CA TRP A 34 -17.30 7.16 0.32
C TRP A 34 -18.05 6.47 -0.81
N THR A 35 -17.67 6.76 -2.04
CA THR A 35 -18.18 6.10 -3.24
C THR A 35 -17.20 5.03 -3.71
N GLN A 36 -17.71 4.05 -4.46
CA GLN A 36 -16.85 3.03 -5.09
C GLN A 36 -15.80 3.67 -6.02
N GLU A 37 -16.16 4.75 -6.71
CA GLU A 37 -15.25 5.50 -7.58
C GLU A 37 -14.07 6.10 -6.80
N LYS A 38 -14.34 6.79 -5.69
CA LYS A 38 -13.27 7.31 -4.81
C LYS A 38 -12.44 6.18 -4.22
N ALA A 39 -13.06 5.06 -3.85
CA ALA A 39 -12.32 3.92 -3.34
C ALA A 39 -11.36 3.32 -4.38
N LYS A 40 -11.78 3.28 -5.64
CA LYS A 40 -10.94 2.85 -6.76
C LYS A 40 -9.77 3.81 -7.01
N GLU A 41 -10.00 5.12 -6.91
CA GLU A 41 -8.94 6.13 -6.99
C GLU A 41 -7.87 5.90 -5.92
N PHE A 42 -8.28 5.73 -4.66
CA PHE A 42 -7.34 5.49 -3.56
C PHE A 42 -6.60 4.15 -3.68
N ALA A 43 -7.26 3.10 -4.17
CA ALA A 43 -6.61 1.83 -4.47
C ALA A 43 -5.53 2.00 -5.58
N GLY A 44 -5.86 2.73 -6.65
CA GLY A 44 -4.90 3.06 -7.71
C GLY A 44 -3.69 3.84 -7.20
N ILE A 45 -3.90 4.82 -6.31
CA ILE A 45 -2.80 5.57 -5.67
C ILE A 45 -1.92 4.64 -4.83
N ALA A 46 -2.52 3.77 -4.02
CA ALA A 46 -1.78 2.83 -3.19
C ALA A 46 -0.92 1.86 -4.03
N CYS A 47 -1.48 1.36 -5.14
CA CYS A 47 -0.74 0.53 -6.09
C CYS A 47 0.37 1.31 -6.81
N GLY A 48 0.12 2.55 -7.23
CA GLY A 48 1.18 3.41 -7.79
C GLY A 48 2.34 3.62 -6.81
N TYR A 49 2.02 3.82 -5.53
CA TYR A 49 3.03 3.89 -4.46
C TYR A 49 3.82 2.60 -4.29
N MET A 50 3.16 1.44 -4.40
CA MET A 50 3.82 0.13 -4.34
C MET A 50 4.91 0.02 -5.41
N TYR A 51 4.59 0.36 -6.66
CA TYR A 51 5.54 0.33 -7.77
C TYR A 51 6.67 1.34 -7.60
N ALA A 52 6.35 2.59 -7.28
CA ALA A 52 7.36 3.64 -7.09
C ALA A 52 8.36 3.31 -5.97
N ILE A 53 7.89 2.65 -4.90
CA ILE A 53 8.74 2.19 -3.81
C ILE A 53 9.59 1.00 -4.24
N GLY A 54 9.02 0.07 -5.02
CA GLY A 54 9.78 -1.02 -5.65
C GLY A 54 10.98 -0.47 -6.42
N ASP A 55 10.74 0.43 -7.37
CA ASP A 55 11.79 1.06 -8.18
C ASP A 55 12.84 1.78 -7.32
N ALA A 56 12.41 2.53 -6.31
CA ALA A 56 13.31 3.25 -5.41
C ALA A 56 14.20 2.30 -4.60
N LEU A 57 13.67 1.15 -4.16
CA LEU A 57 14.42 0.12 -3.46
C LEU A 57 15.40 -0.60 -4.40
N GLU A 58 14.99 -0.94 -5.62
CA GLU A 58 15.90 -1.53 -6.62
C GLU A 58 17.07 -0.60 -6.93
N ALA A 59 16.77 0.67 -7.23
CA ALA A 59 17.78 1.68 -7.54
C ALA A 59 18.72 1.96 -6.36
N SER A 60 18.17 2.02 -5.13
CA SER A 60 18.96 2.41 -3.95
C SER A 60 19.73 1.27 -3.29
N MET A 61 19.21 0.04 -3.36
CA MET A 61 19.76 -1.11 -2.62
C MET A 61 20.35 -2.18 -3.55
N LYS A 62 20.24 -2.04 -4.88
CA LYS A 62 20.60 -3.06 -5.87
C LYS A 62 19.98 -4.44 -5.54
N GLN A 63 18.81 -4.43 -4.91
CA GLN A 63 18.11 -5.65 -4.49
C GLN A 63 17.28 -6.17 -5.65
N SER A 64 17.60 -7.36 -6.16
CA SER A 64 16.83 -8.05 -7.22
C SER A 64 15.44 -8.56 -6.79
N LYS A 65 15.02 -8.24 -5.56
CA LYS A 65 13.76 -8.71 -4.95
C LYS A 65 12.98 -7.58 -4.28
N ALA A 66 13.12 -6.35 -4.76
CA ALA A 66 12.40 -5.22 -4.16
C ALA A 66 10.87 -5.42 -4.22
N THR A 67 10.36 -5.96 -5.32
CA THR A 67 8.94 -6.30 -5.47
C THR A 67 8.47 -7.27 -4.37
N ASP A 68 9.23 -8.32 -4.07
CA ASP A 68 8.89 -9.26 -2.99
C ASP A 68 8.89 -8.58 -1.61
N VAL A 69 9.83 -7.65 -1.38
CA VAL A 69 9.89 -6.88 -0.13
C VAL A 69 8.66 -6.00 0.03
N VAL A 70 8.28 -5.25 -1.01
CA VAL A 70 7.10 -4.37 -0.96
C VAL A 70 5.81 -5.21 -0.86
N ARG A 71 5.73 -6.36 -1.53
CA ARG A 71 4.61 -7.30 -1.39
C ARG A 71 4.51 -7.85 0.03
N GLY A 72 5.64 -8.20 0.66
CA GLY A 72 5.63 -8.58 2.08
C GLY A 72 5.08 -7.47 2.98
N TRP A 73 5.36 -6.19 2.66
CA TRP A 73 4.77 -5.07 3.41
C TRP A 73 3.27 -4.91 3.20
N THR A 74 2.75 -5.22 1.99
CA THR A 74 1.30 -5.25 1.76
C THR A 74 0.64 -6.39 2.52
N ASP A 75 1.25 -7.58 2.50
CA ASP A 75 0.70 -8.78 3.15
C ASP A 75 0.57 -8.57 4.67
N GLU A 76 1.56 -7.96 5.32
CA GLU A 76 1.50 -7.58 6.75
C GLU A 76 0.29 -6.68 7.07
N VAL A 77 -0.08 -5.77 6.16
CA VAL A 77 -1.23 -4.86 6.36
C VAL A 77 -2.54 -5.60 6.12
N GLU A 78 -2.61 -6.41 5.07
CA GLU A 78 -3.80 -7.19 4.71
C GLU A 78 -4.15 -8.21 5.80
N GLU A 79 -3.14 -8.91 6.35
CA GLU A 79 -3.31 -9.83 7.47
C GLU A 79 -3.84 -9.09 8.71
N LYS A 80 -3.26 -7.93 9.04
CA LYS A 80 -3.70 -7.12 10.18
C LYS A 80 -5.14 -6.62 10.05
N LEU A 81 -5.57 -6.27 8.83
CA LEU A 81 -6.93 -5.75 8.58
C LEU A 81 -7.95 -6.86 8.28
N GLY A 82 -7.49 -8.10 8.04
CA GLY A 82 -8.35 -9.21 7.61
C GLY A 82 -8.98 -8.98 6.24
N ALA A 83 -8.36 -8.16 5.38
CA ALA A 83 -8.89 -7.81 4.07
C ALA A 83 -7.76 -7.40 3.12
N SER A 84 -7.91 -7.78 1.85
CA SER A 84 -7.00 -7.40 0.78
C SER A 84 -7.49 -6.18 0.00
N LEU A 85 -6.56 -5.43 -0.59
CA LEU A 85 -6.90 -4.33 -1.49
C LEU A 85 -7.39 -4.90 -2.83
N GLU A 86 -8.55 -4.43 -3.28
CA GLU A 86 -9.12 -4.79 -4.59
C GLU A 86 -8.79 -3.70 -5.63
N LEU A 87 -8.73 -4.05 -6.92
CA LEU A 87 -8.45 -3.12 -8.03
C LEU A 87 -9.66 -2.95 -8.97
#